data_AF-U5C367-F1
#
_entry.id   AF-U5C367-F1
#
_cell.length_a   1.000
_cell.length_b   1.000
_cell.length_c   1.000
_cell.angle_alpha   90.00
_cell.angle_beta   90.00
_cell.angle_gamma   90.00
#
_symmetry.space_group_name_H-M   'P 1'
#
loop_
_entity.id
_entity.type
_entity.pdbx_description
1 polymer ?
#
loop_
_entity_poly.entity_id
_entity_poly.type
_entity_poly.pdbx_seq_one_letter_code
_entity_poly.pdbx_strand_id
1 'polypeptide(L)'
;MANQDLNGIWISTDDLKWIWEFKNDDKIYSFYNGKLINTYSFSFEKTSPQCGQIVDEGPLFEYLKIININDSQDIQCYEILSKDEDILQIRPFGRGGSITFKKSNSALDDPDDDFDYGDGDQQFLP
;
A
#
# COMPACT_ATOMS: atom_id res chain seq x y z
N MET A 1 -13.53 -13.93 -3.26
CA MET A 1 -13.66 -12.80 -4.20
C MET A 1 -12.35 -12.04 -4.12
N ALA A 2 -11.65 -11.87 -5.23
CA ALA A 2 -10.32 -11.27 -5.24
C ALA A 2 -10.40 -9.79 -4.85
N ASN A 3 -9.60 -9.36 -3.87
CA ASN A 3 -9.48 -7.95 -3.46
C ASN A 3 -8.63 -7.16 -4.46
N GLN A 4 -9.08 -7.12 -5.72
CA GLN A 4 -8.34 -6.48 -6.81
C GLN A 4 -8.15 -4.97 -6.58
N ASP A 5 -9.02 -4.35 -5.78
CA ASP A 5 -9.06 -2.91 -5.53
C ASP A 5 -7.75 -2.37 -4.92
N LEU A 6 -7.07 -3.18 -4.12
CA LEU A 6 -5.83 -2.77 -3.45
C LEU A 6 -4.56 -3.10 -4.22
N ASN A 7 -4.63 -3.81 -5.34
CA ASN A 7 -3.43 -4.10 -6.12
C ASN A 7 -2.68 -2.83 -6.50
N GLY A 8 -1.36 -2.82 -6.28
CA GLY A 8 -0.50 -1.70 -6.58
C GLY A 8 0.44 -1.34 -5.44
N ILE A 9 1.14 -0.22 -5.63
CA ILE A 9 2.12 0.33 -4.68
C ILE A 9 1.43 1.40 -3.85
N TRP A 10 1.57 1.31 -2.54
CA TRP A 10 0.97 2.20 -1.55
C TRP A 10 2.08 2.78 -0.68
N ILE A 11 2.20 4.10 -0.67
CA ILE A 11 3.28 4.83 0.00
C ILE A 11 2.69 5.51 1.23
N SER A 12 3.29 5.29 2.40
CA SER A 12 2.85 5.97 3.63
C SER A 12 3.01 7.48 3.49
N THR A 13 1.98 8.24 3.87
CA THR A 13 2.01 9.71 3.86
C THR A 13 2.85 10.28 4.99
N ASP A 14 3.05 9.51 6.06
CA ASP A 14 3.77 9.94 7.26
C ASP A 14 5.27 9.57 7.18
N ASP A 15 5.60 8.48 6.48
CA ASP A 15 6.98 8.08 6.18
C ASP A 15 7.07 7.56 4.73
N LEU A 16 7.49 8.44 3.82
CA LEU A 16 7.61 8.14 2.39
C LEU A 16 8.58 6.98 2.07
N LYS A 17 9.41 6.55 3.03
CA LYS A 17 10.29 5.39 2.85
C LYS A 17 9.58 4.08 3.08
N TRP A 18 8.41 4.09 3.72
CA TRP A 18 7.63 2.90 4.03
C TRP A 18 6.56 2.67 2.96
N ILE A 19 6.69 1.54 2.27
CA ILE A 19 5.89 1.21 1.08
C ILE A 19 5.31 -0.18 1.25
N TRP A 20 4.04 -0.34 0.90
CA TRP A 20 3.36 -1.63 0.74
C TRP A 20 3.01 -1.86 -0.73
N GLU A 21 3.45 -2.96 -1.30
CA GLU A 21 3.04 -3.40 -2.62
C GLU A 21 2.10 -4.60 -2.48
N PHE A 22 0.84 -4.42 -2.82
CA PHE A 22 -0.17 -5.49 -2.84
C PHE A 22 -0.18 -6.13 -4.23
N LYS A 23 -0.06 -7.47 -4.26
CA LYS A 23 -0.09 -8.24 -5.49
C LYS A 23 -1.26 -9.22 -5.52
N ASN A 24 -1.60 -9.66 -6.74
CA ASN A 24 -2.66 -10.64 -7.02
C ASN A 24 -2.41 -12.04 -6.44
N ASP A 25 -1.31 -12.27 -5.72
CA ASP A 25 -0.97 -13.53 -5.07
C ASP A 25 -1.34 -13.54 -3.57
N ASP A 26 -2.23 -12.62 -3.16
CA ASP A 26 -2.67 -12.42 -1.77
C ASP A 26 -1.50 -12.11 -0.81
N LYS A 27 -0.46 -11.44 -1.33
CA LYS A 27 0.69 -10.97 -0.54
C LYS A 27 0.88 -9.46 -0.56
N ILE A 28 1.46 -8.97 0.53
CA ILE A 28 2.00 -7.63 0.67
C ILE A 28 3.51 -7.74 0.75
N TYR A 29 4.20 -7.02 -0.12
CA TYR A 29 5.64 -6.80 -0.04
C TYR A 29 5.88 -5.46 0.65
N SER A 30 6.45 -5.51 1.85
CA SER A 30 6.73 -4.32 2.65
C SER A 30 8.17 -3.89 2.45
N PHE A 31 8.36 -2.68 1.96
CA PHE A 31 9.67 -2.09 1.73
C PHE A 31 9.92 -0.95 2.71
N TYR A 32 11.18 -0.81 3.10
CA TYR A 32 11.67 0.37 3.82
C TYR A 32 12.93 0.89 3.13
N ASN A 33 12.90 2.16 2.73
CA ASN A 33 14.01 2.82 2.05
C ASN A 33 14.47 2.04 0.79
N GLY A 34 13.50 1.58 -0.01
CA GLY A 34 13.73 0.81 -1.24
C GLY A 34 14.15 -0.65 -1.04
N LYS A 35 14.28 -1.14 0.20
CA LYS A 35 14.66 -2.53 0.49
C LYS A 35 13.45 -3.30 0.97
N LEU A 36 13.22 -4.50 0.40
CA LEU A 36 12.22 -5.43 0.91
C LEU A 36 12.61 -5.83 2.33
N ILE A 37 11.78 -5.51 3.31
CA ILE A 37 12.00 -5.85 4.71
C ILE A 37 11.19 -7.06 5.15
N ASN A 38 9.96 -7.19 4.65
CA ASN A 38 9.05 -8.28 5.00
C ASN A 38 8.11 -8.60 3.84
N THR A 39 7.63 -9.83 3.83
CA THR A 39 6.52 -10.25 2.98
C THR A 39 5.44 -10.81 3.89
N TYR A 40 4.19 -10.41 3.64
CA TYR A 40 3.04 -10.84 4.43
C TYR A 40 2.01 -11.51 3.53
N SER A 41 1.31 -12.52 4.04
CA SER A 41 -0.02 -12.85 3.53
C SER A 41 -1.03 -11.89 4.17
N PHE A 42 -2.13 -11.60 3.46
CA PHE A 42 -3.17 -10.72 3.98
C PHE A 42 -4.58 -11.29 3.82
N SER A 43 -5.48 -10.90 4.72
CA SER A 43 -6.92 -11.18 4.63
C SER A 43 -7.74 -10.00 5.12
N PHE A 44 -8.93 -9.86 4.54
CA PHE A 44 -9.94 -8.89 4.98
C PHE A 44 -11.05 -9.63 5.72
N GLU A 45 -11.45 -9.09 6.86
CA GLU A 45 -12.48 -9.66 7.71
C GLU A 45 -13.46 -8.57 8.18
N LYS A 46 -14.69 -8.97 8.50
CA LYS A 46 -15.77 -8.06 8.94
C LYS A 46 -16.44 -8.51 10.26
N THR A 47 -15.90 -9.55 10.88
CA THR A 47 -16.50 -10.24 12.03
C THR A 47 -15.52 -10.31 13.18
N SER A 48 -16.03 -10.42 14.40
CA SER A 48 -15.26 -10.63 15.61
C SER A 48 -14.97 -12.14 15.82
N PRO A 49 -13.86 -12.52 16.46
CA PRO A 49 -12.76 -11.68 16.93
C PRO A 49 -11.70 -11.43 15.85
N GLN A 50 -10.99 -10.30 15.96
CA GLN A 50 -9.85 -9.98 15.11
C GLN A 50 -8.57 -9.96 15.97
N CYS A 51 -7.59 -10.80 15.63
CA CYS A 51 -6.37 -11.01 16.43
C CYS A 51 -6.63 -11.22 17.94
N GLY A 52 -7.71 -11.93 18.30
CA GLY A 52 -8.08 -12.21 19.69
C GLY A 52 -8.74 -11.04 20.43
N GLN A 53 -8.98 -9.91 19.76
CA GLN A 53 -9.72 -8.78 20.31
C GLN A 53 -11.17 -8.80 19.82
N ILE A 54 -12.09 -8.43 20.72
CA ILE A 54 -13.48 -8.17 20.36
C ILE A 54 -13.48 -6.83 19.61
N VAL A 55 -14.04 -6.84 18.42
CA VAL A 55 -14.17 -5.67 17.56
C VAL A 55 -15.64 -5.45 17.18
N ASP A 56 -15.95 -4.23 16.75
CA ASP A 56 -17.29 -3.91 16.28
C ASP A 56 -17.62 -4.68 14.99
N GLU A 57 -18.89 -5.01 14.81
CA GLU A 57 -19.37 -5.74 13.64
C GLU A 57 -20.42 -4.91 12.89
N GLY A 58 -20.46 -5.04 11.57
CA GLY A 58 -21.44 -4.34 10.75
C GLY A 58 -20.94 -3.99 9.34
N PRO A 59 -21.80 -3.42 8.50
CA PRO A 59 -21.46 -3.14 7.10
C PRO A 59 -20.38 -2.06 6.93
N LEU A 60 -20.18 -1.22 7.94
CA LEU A 60 -19.20 -0.12 7.95
C LEU A 60 -17.84 -0.53 8.48
N PHE A 61 -17.72 -1.71 9.08
CA PHE A 61 -16.49 -2.18 9.69
C PHE A 61 -15.78 -3.18 8.78
N GLU A 62 -14.49 -2.96 8.57
CA GLU A 62 -13.62 -3.84 7.82
C GLU A 62 -12.24 -3.84 8.47
N TYR A 63 -11.62 -5.01 8.49
CA TYR A 63 -10.37 -5.26 9.19
C TYR A 63 -9.36 -5.89 8.24
N LEU A 64 -8.10 -5.48 8.37
CA LEU A 64 -6.97 -6.04 7.67
C LEU A 64 -6.12 -6.85 8.64
N LYS A 65 -5.94 -8.13 8.36
CA LYS A 65 -5.01 -9.00 9.06
C LYS A 65 -3.85 -9.32 8.13
N ILE A 66 -2.63 -9.14 8.61
CA ILE A 66 -1.41 -9.53 7.90
C ILE A 66 -0.59 -10.49 8.76
N ILE A 67 0.04 -11.47 8.12
CA ILE A 67 0.86 -12.50 8.78
C ILE A 67 2.18 -12.61 8.03
N ASN A 68 3.31 -12.52 8.73
CA ASN A 68 4.62 -12.61 8.10
C ASN A 68 4.82 -14.03 7.54
N ILE A 69 5.20 -14.14 6.26
CA ILE A 69 5.34 -15.46 5.63
C ILE A 69 6.52 -16.26 6.20
N ASN A 70 7.49 -15.58 6.82
CA ASN A 70 8.67 -16.19 7.42
C ASN A 70 8.50 -16.45 8.94
N ASP A 71 7.50 -15.82 9.58
CA ASP A 71 7.18 -15.99 10.99
C ASP A 71 5.66 -15.91 11.21
N SER A 72 5.02 -17.06 11.41
CA SER A 72 3.57 -17.14 11.61
C SER A 72 3.08 -16.52 12.92
N GLN A 73 4.00 -16.17 13.84
CA GLN A 73 3.68 -15.48 15.09
C GLN A 73 3.73 -13.95 14.94
N ASP A 74 4.35 -13.41 13.89
CA ASP A 74 4.30 -11.98 13.56
C ASP A 74 2.99 -11.69 12.82
N ILE A 75 1.93 -11.48 13.62
CA ILE A 75 0.58 -11.16 13.17
C ILE A 75 0.27 -9.72 13.54
N GLN A 76 -0.21 -8.94 12.57
CA GLN A 76 -0.62 -7.57 12.77
C GLN A 76 -2.05 -7.40 12.27
N CYS A 77 -2.93 -6.81 13.09
CA CYS A 77 -4.31 -6.51 12.74
C CYS A 77 -4.54 -5.00 12.77
N TYR A 78 -5.33 -4.55 11.80
CA TYR A 78 -5.68 -3.16 11.62
C TYR A 78 -7.18 -3.00 11.38
N GLU A 79 -7.73 -1.90 11.88
CA GLU A 79 -9.02 -1.38 11.46
C GLU A 79 -8.81 -0.58 10.18
N ILE A 80 -9.68 -0.78 9.18
CA ILE A 80 -9.68 0.02 7.96
C ILE A 80 -10.63 1.19 8.17
N LEU A 81 -10.05 2.39 8.18
CA LEU A 81 -10.80 3.63 8.40
C LEU A 81 -11.31 4.23 7.09
N SER A 82 -10.52 4.08 6.03
CA SER A 82 -10.88 4.45 4.67
C SER A 82 -10.16 3.53 3.70
N LYS A 83 -10.85 3.15 2.63
CA LYS A 83 -10.31 2.36 1.53
C LYS A 83 -11.03 2.76 0.25
N ASP A 84 -10.30 3.40 -0.65
CA ASP A 84 -10.73 3.71 -2.01
C ASP A 84 -9.59 3.46 -3.00
N GLU A 85 -9.72 3.94 -4.24
CA GLU A 85 -8.74 3.71 -5.31
C GLU A 85 -7.41 4.45 -5.07
N ASP A 86 -7.39 5.50 -4.25
CA ASP A 86 -6.23 6.37 -4.04
C ASP A 86 -5.71 6.35 -2.61
N ILE A 87 -6.58 6.08 -1.62
CA ILE A 87 -6.30 6.20 -0.20
C ILE A 87 -6.63 4.91 0.55
N LEU A 88 -5.66 4.47 1.35
CA LEU A 88 -5.82 3.41 2.34
C LEU A 88 -5.42 3.97 3.69
N GLN A 89 -6.39 4.12 4.59
CA GLN A 89 -6.14 4.56 5.96
C GLN A 89 -6.43 3.42 6.92
N ILE A 90 -5.43 3.06 7.73
CA ILE A 90 -5.50 1.95 8.67
C ILE A 90 -5.15 2.40 10.08
N ARG A 91 -5.67 1.69 11.08
CA ARG A 91 -5.33 1.91 12.49
C ARG A 91 -4.92 0.60 13.15
N PRO A 92 -3.70 0.51 13.71
CA PRO A 92 -3.27 -0.69 14.42
C PRO A 92 -4.12 -0.91 15.66
N PHE A 93 -4.49 -2.16 15.93
CA PHE A 93 -5.26 -2.48 17.13
C PHE A 93 -4.51 -2.12 18.42
N GLY A 94 -5.25 -1.58 19.40
CA GLY A 94 -4.72 -1.22 20.71
C GLY A 94 -3.72 -0.05 20.70
N ARG A 95 -3.57 0.66 19.59
CA ARG A 95 -2.70 1.85 19.48
C ARG A 95 -3.51 3.07 19.05
N GLY A 96 -3.08 4.25 19.51
CA GLY A 96 -3.62 5.52 19.04
C GLY A 96 -3.05 5.88 17.66
N GLY A 97 -3.78 6.74 16.93
CA GLY A 97 -3.41 7.24 15.62
C GLY A 97 -3.89 6.37 14.46
N SER A 98 -3.54 6.78 13.24
CA SER A 98 -3.79 6.05 12.00
C SER A 98 -2.58 6.23 11.09
N ILE A 99 -2.35 5.25 10.23
CA ILE A 99 -1.38 5.33 9.15
C ILE A 99 -2.19 5.52 7.86
N THR A 100 -1.81 6.51 7.07
CA THR A 100 -2.42 6.73 5.76
C THR A 100 -1.41 6.37 4.67
N PHE A 101 -1.88 5.64 3.68
CA PHE A 101 -1.14 5.33 2.46
C PHE A 101 -1.86 5.96 1.27
N LYS A 102 -1.06 6.47 0.33
CA LYS A 102 -1.54 6.90 -0.97
C LYS A 102 -1.08 5.91 -2.03
N LYS A 103 -1.97 5.54 -2.95
CA LYS A 103 -1.63 4.72 -4.10
C LYS A 103 -0.68 5.50 -5.01
N SER A 104 0.40 4.85 -5.42
CA SER A 104 1.32 5.36 -6.42
C SER A 104 0.76 5.00 -7.79
N ASN A 105 0.47 6.01 -8.60
CA ASN A 105 -0.01 5.84 -9.98
C ASN A 105 1.12 5.46 -10.95
N SER A 106 2.32 5.28 -10.43
CA SER A 106 3.53 5.03 -11.19
C SER A 106 3.56 3.55 -11.61
N ALA A 107 2.96 3.23 -12.75
CA ALA A 107 3.44 2.12 -13.57
C ALA A 107 4.78 2.55 -14.18
N LEU A 108 5.84 2.67 -13.36
CA LEU A 108 7.09 3.34 -13.72
C LEU A 108 6.83 4.79 -14.16
N ASP A 109 7.11 5.77 -13.29
CA ASP A 109 7.53 7.08 -13.82
C ASP A 109 8.83 6.77 -14.56
N ASP A 110 8.71 6.58 -15.88
CA ASP A 110 9.80 6.42 -16.81
C ASP A 110 10.71 7.65 -16.68
N PRO A 111 11.95 7.52 -16.20
CA PRO A 111 12.86 8.65 -16.15
C PRO A 111 13.33 9.10 -17.56
N ASP A 112 12.88 8.44 -18.64
CA ASP A 112 13.25 8.74 -20.02
C ASP A 112 12.27 9.68 -20.74
N ASP A 113 11.65 10.65 -20.04
CA ASP A 113 11.09 11.83 -20.72
C ASP A 113 12.26 12.78 -21.06
N ASP A 114 13.04 12.33 -22.05
CA ASP A 114 14.04 13.11 -22.78
C ASP A 114 13.32 14.35 -23.36
N PHE A 115 13.37 15.45 -22.61
CA PHE A 115 13.06 16.78 -23.12
C PHE A 115 14.14 17.18 -24.14
N ASP A 116 13.94 16.75 -25.38
CA ASP A 116 14.63 17.23 -26.56
C ASP A 116 14.33 18.72 -26.77
N TYR A 117 15.21 19.58 -26.25
CA TYR A 117 15.30 20.97 -26.70
C TYR A 117 15.93 20.98 -28.09
N GLY A 118 15.12 20.69 -29.10
CA GLY A 118 15.43 21.01 -30.49
C GLY A 118 15.49 22.52 -30.68
N ASP A 119 16.65 23.12 -30.46
CA ASP A 119 16.93 24.50 -30.87
C ASP A 119 17.35 24.49 -32.34
N GLY A 120 16.42 24.89 -33.19
CA GLY A 120 16.60 24.98 -34.63
C GLY A 120 17.37 26.24 -35.01
N ASP A 121 18.68 26.11 -35.23
CA ASP A 121 19.44 27.14 -35.93
C ASP A 121 19.24 27.03 -37.45
N GLN A 122 18.35 27.87 -37.96
CA GLN A 122 18.33 28.27 -39.36
C GLN A 122 19.58 29.11 -39.66
N GLN A 123 20.51 28.60 -40.47
CA GLN A 123 21.43 29.47 -41.21
C GLN A 123 21.38 29.17 -42.71
N PHE A 124 20.90 30.18 -43.43
CA PHE A 124 20.91 30.29 -44.87
C PHE A 124 22.34 30.39 -45.41
N LEU A 125 22.51 29.76 -46.57
CA LEU A 125 23.64 29.82 -47.50
C LEU A 125 24.08 31.26 -47.85
N PRO A 126 25.27 31.38 -48.44
CA PRO A 126 25.40 32.04 -49.74
C PRO A 126 25.48 31.03 -50.90
#